data_AF-A0A971JEJ8-F1
#
_entry.id   AF-A0A971JEJ8-F1
#
_cell.length_a   1.000
_cell.length_b   1.000
_cell.length_c   1.000
_cell.angle_alpha   90.00
_cell.angle_beta   90.00
_cell.angle_gamma   90.00
#
_symmetry.space_group_name_H-M   'P 1'
#
loop_
_entity.id
_entity.type
_entity.pdbx_description
1 polymer ?
#
loop_
_entity_poly.entity_id
_entity_poly.type
_entity_poly.pdbx_seq_one_letter_code
_entity_poly.pdbx_strand_id
1 'polypeptide(L)'
;MKRTHRILAALYAVIIVLTTLTFNVNGAEPSMSNFNQSVSYKPGQFPDISENEWFGFNKQRVVCKAYELGLMQGNGSKFDPNVGVTLAEAITMAARVSNIYSGGDWVFHKSSPWYYSYLEYAVHKDIVGFETFTDLTKSATRAEVAYIFARALPEAEFSPINTIETLPDVNSGTPYRNEIFRLYRAGILTGNDAYGTFGPKDSITRAQAAAIITRVALPSERVAFTLGKKEEPAEKEKPVSEEPSGEEPASVIPVWSEVYSEGMTIKTKDELADLVDAAFYNLVPKFEILLENAAYDEYFEDVDFAVRHSDLGYTSSNYNYQTKVFSQEIKYFLFHQMKALIFNRKAVEQHVTDEMRAYDAKIATILDEIIKPGMTEKQKVKAVHDYMVVNYKYDENFEVGLYGSDTYAFHGLLNNGTGVCQAYAELFYLFMWYEDIECIFVGGWADGGTGEYGLHAWNVVYADDGYYHVDVTFDDPLPDSGSKISYDYFLKTDDEMAIDHDW
;
A
#
# COMPACT_ATOMS: atom_id res chain seq x y z
N MET A 1 -38.43 56.17 10.60
CA MET A 1 -37.42 57.24 10.65
C MET A 1 -36.21 56.73 11.44
N LYS A 2 -35.16 56.34 10.71
CA LYS A 2 -33.72 56.28 11.04
C LYS A 2 -33.25 55.72 12.40
N ARG A 3 -32.61 54.55 12.35
CA ARG A 3 -31.16 54.41 12.62
C ARG A 3 -30.56 53.19 11.92
N THR A 4 -30.23 53.39 10.65
CA THR A 4 -29.25 52.62 9.87
C THR A 4 -27.84 53.16 10.16
N HIS A 5 -26.91 52.33 10.61
CA HIS A 5 -25.46 52.57 10.52
C HIS A 5 -24.90 51.44 9.65
N ARG A 6 -24.81 51.63 8.33
CA ARG A 6 -23.71 52.26 7.59
C ARG A 6 -22.40 51.47 7.66
N ILE A 7 -22.32 50.56 6.69
CA ILE A 7 -21.12 50.06 6.02
C ILE A 7 -20.27 51.25 5.53
N LEU A 8 -18.98 51.22 5.84
CA LEU A 8 -17.85 51.97 5.25
C LEU A 8 -16.67 50.99 5.37
N ALA A 9 -16.16 50.31 4.34
CA ALA A 9 -15.65 50.73 3.03
C ALA A 9 -14.49 51.74 3.11
N ALA A 10 -13.27 51.22 3.23
CA ALA A 10 -12.01 51.82 2.77
C ALA A 10 -10.97 50.69 2.68
N LEU A 11 -10.81 50.05 1.51
CA LEU A 11 -9.78 50.35 0.50
C LEU A 11 -8.34 50.33 1.05
N TYR A 12 -7.69 49.18 0.92
CA TYR A 12 -6.31 49.14 0.44
C TYR A 12 -6.28 48.23 -0.79
N ALA A 13 -6.13 48.87 -1.94
CA ALA A 13 -5.85 48.22 -3.20
C ALA A 13 -4.42 47.67 -3.16
N VAL A 14 -4.27 46.36 -3.15
CA VAL A 14 -3.07 45.72 -3.71
C VAL A 14 -3.41 45.44 -5.17
N ILE A 15 -2.82 46.26 -6.03
CA ILE A 15 -2.78 46.04 -7.48
C ILE A 15 -1.97 44.75 -7.67
N ILE A 16 -2.65 43.61 -7.74
CA ILE A 16 -2.09 42.44 -8.41
C ILE A 16 -2.16 42.78 -9.89
N VAL A 17 -1.01 43.14 -10.44
CA VAL A 17 -0.80 43.14 -11.88
C VAL A 17 -1.05 41.70 -12.32
N LEU A 18 -2.25 41.46 -12.88
CA LEU A 18 -2.48 40.35 -13.80
C LEU A 18 -1.59 40.60 -15.01
N THR A 19 -0.32 40.24 -14.90
CA THR A 19 0.32 39.60 -16.04
C THR A 19 -0.40 38.27 -16.18
N THR A 20 -1.11 38.10 -17.28
CA THR A 20 -1.50 36.79 -17.78
C THR A 20 -0.25 35.92 -17.80
N LEU A 21 -0.04 35.17 -16.73
CA LEU A 21 0.73 33.95 -16.80
C LEU A 21 -0.11 33.06 -17.69
N THR A 22 0.26 33.04 -18.96
CA THR A 22 0.06 31.86 -19.79
C THR A 22 0.41 30.66 -18.91
N PHE A 23 -0.58 29.80 -18.62
CA PHE A 23 -0.30 28.47 -18.12
C PHE A 23 0.71 27.87 -19.09
N ASN A 24 1.96 27.71 -18.65
CA ASN A 24 2.86 26.78 -19.30
C ASN A 24 2.30 25.40 -18.93
N VAL A 25 1.36 24.91 -19.73
CA VAL A 25 1.10 23.48 -19.84
C VAL A 25 2.32 22.93 -20.58
N ASN A 26 3.38 22.67 -19.84
CA ASN A 26 4.56 21.93 -20.27
C ASN A 26 5.16 21.32 -19.01
N GLY A 27 4.41 20.42 -18.37
CA GLY A 27 5.07 19.35 -17.61
C GLY A 27 6.01 18.65 -18.58
N ALA A 28 7.29 18.52 -18.22
CA ALA A 28 8.20 17.76 -19.06
C ALA A 28 7.73 16.31 -19.08
N GLU A 29 7.76 15.67 -20.26
CA GLU A 29 7.45 14.24 -20.37
C GLU A 29 8.28 13.43 -19.37
N PRO A 30 7.73 12.33 -18.81
CA PRO A 30 8.44 11.49 -17.86
C PRO A 30 9.82 11.06 -18.40
N SER A 31 10.89 11.47 -17.71
CA SER A 31 12.25 11.22 -18.20
C SER A 31 13.33 11.39 -17.15
N MET A 32 14.38 10.56 -17.27
CA MET A 32 15.62 10.71 -16.51
C MET A 32 16.34 12.05 -16.78
N SER A 33 16.05 12.74 -17.91
CA SER A 33 16.62 14.07 -18.16
C SER A 33 16.06 15.16 -17.25
N ASN A 34 15.00 14.89 -16.49
CA ASN A 34 14.39 15.86 -15.58
C ASN A 34 15.20 16.06 -14.29
N PHE A 35 16.12 15.15 -13.98
CA PHE A 35 17.05 15.26 -12.84
C PHE A 35 18.17 16.26 -13.09
N ASN A 36 17.80 17.54 -13.08
CA ASN A 36 18.72 18.67 -13.22
C ASN A 36 18.97 19.34 -11.88
N GLN A 37 20.10 20.04 -11.78
CA GLN A 37 20.42 20.84 -10.61
C GLN A 37 19.37 21.93 -10.39
N SER A 38 18.57 21.81 -9.33
CA SER A 38 17.51 22.75 -8.95
C SER A 38 17.98 23.76 -7.90
N VAL A 39 18.99 23.40 -7.10
CA VAL A 39 19.61 24.25 -6.08
C VAL A 39 21.13 24.05 -6.02
N SER A 40 21.87 24.93 -5.35
CA SER A 40 23.33 24.83 -5.22
C SER A 40 23.75 24.50 -3.81
N TYR A 41 24.63 23.49 -3.65
CA TYR A 41 25.24 23.13 -2.38
C TYR A 41 26.59 23.84 -2.18
N LYS A 42 26.80 24.41 -1.00
CA LYS A 42 28.10 25.00 -0.61
C LYS A 42 28.79 24.13 0.45
N PRO A 43 30.08 23.78 0.28
CA PRO A 43 30.83 23.09 1.33
C PRO A 43 30.73 23.82 2.68
N GLY A 44 30.44 23.09 3.74
CA GLY A 44 30.18 23.63 5.08
C GLY A 44 28.77 24.19 5.31
N GLN A 45 27.84 24.05 4.35
CA GLN A 45 26.44 24.45 4.50
C GLN A 45 25.73 23.69 5.64
N PHE A 46 26.03 22.40 5.81
CA PHE A 46 25.58 21.62 6.95
C PHE A 46 26.75 21.49 7.95
N PRO A 47 26.67 22.11 9.15
CA PRO A 47 27.78 22.14 10.11
C PRO A 47 28.18 20.76 10.67
N ASP A 48 27.29 19.77 10.54
CA ASP A 48 27.46 18.39 11.01
C ASP A 48 27.99 17.44 9.92
N ILE A 49 28.31 17.95 8.73
CA ILE A 49 28.96 17.21 7.65
C ILE A 49 30.46 17.51 7.63
N SER A 50 31.26 16.45 7.79
CA SER A 50 32.69 16.50 7.45
C SER A 50 32.87 16.30 5.95
N GLU A 51 33.42 17.30 5.26
CA GLU A 51 33.58 17.23 3.80
C GLU A 51 34.57 16.17 3.32
N ASN A 52 35.35 15.59 4.23
CA ASN A 52 36.30 14.50 3.94
C ASN A 52 35.76 13.10 4.26
N GLU A 53 34.55 13.00 4.82
CA GLU A 53 33.84 11.72 5.03
C GLU A 53 33.35 11.15 3.70
N TRP A 54 33.07 9.83 3.62
CA TRP A 54 32.72 9.19 2.35
C TRP A 54 31.56 9.87 1.60
N PHE A 55 30.56 10.38 2.32
CA PHE A 55 29.41 11.11 1.78
C PHE A 55 29.65 12.61 1.53
N GLY A 56 30.78 13.15 2.00
CA GLY A 56 31.13 14.57 1.95
C GLY A 56 31.59 15.07 0.58
N PHE A 57 31.70 16.39 0.43
CA PHE A 57 31.97 17.07 -0.84
C PHE A 57 33.33 16.72 -1.45
N ASN A 58 34.36 16.45 -0.64
CA ASN A 58 35.70 16.08 -1.13
C ASN A 58 35.82 14.56 -1.43
N LYS A 59 34.74 13.79 -1.28
CA LYS A 59 34.66 12.35 -1.56
C LYS A 59 33.59 12.05 -2.61
N GLN A 60 32.52 11.32 -2.25
CA GLN A 60 31.51 10.88 -3.21
C GLN A 60 30.44 11.95 -3.49
N ARG A 61 30.46 13.07 -2.76
CA ARG A 61 29.51 14.19 -2.91
C ARG A 61 28.05 13.78 -2.75
N VAL A 62 27.76 12.76 -1.95
CA VAL A 62 26.42 12.18 -1.78
C VAL A 62 25.41 13.24 -1.30
N VAL A 63 25.75 13.94 -0.21
CA VAL A 63 24.86 14.97 0.36
C VAL A 63 24.66 16.12 -0.62
N CYS A 64 25.74 16.53 -1.30
CA CYS A 64 25.72 17.57 -2.32
C CYS A 64 24.76 17.21 -3.46
N LYS A 65 24.91 16.02 -4.08
CA LYS A 65 24.04 15.59 -5.19
C LYS A 65 22.58 15.44 -4.78
N ALA A 66 22.30 14.78 -3.66
CA ALA A 66 20.94 14.60 -3.16
C ALA A 66 20.24 15.93 -2.88
N TYR A 67 20.99 16.93 -2.37
CA TYR A 67 20.50 18.28 -2.12
C TYR A 67 20.28 19.05 -3.43
N GLU A 68 21.28 19.08 -4.32
CA GLU A 68 21.25 19.84 -5.58
C GLU A 68 20.18 19.36 -6.55
N LEU A 69 19.82 18.07 -6.50
CA LEU A 69 18.71 17.49 -7.26
C LEU A 69 17.34 17.67 -6.57
N GLY A 70 17.29 18.21 -5.36
CA GLY A 70 16.04 18.37 -4.61
C GLY A 70 15.46 17.08 -4.02
N LEU A 71 16.22 15.97 -4.00
CA LEU A 71 15.76 14.68 -3.45
C LEU A 71 15.64 14.75 -1.92
N MET A 72 16.57 15.48 -1.28
CA MET A 72 16.66 15.61 0.17
C MET A 72 16.94 17.06 0.58
N GLN A 73 16.45 17.40 1.78
CA GLN A 73 16.70 18.69 2.42
C GLN A 73 17.34 18.48 3.80
N GLY A 74 17.88 19.55 4.39
CA GLY A 74 18.34 19.52 5.78
C GLY A 74 17.20 19.43 6.79
N ASN A 75 17.49 18.95 7.99
CA ASN A 75 16.64 19.07 9.15
C ASN A 75 17.02 20.35 9.90
N GLY A 76 16.30 21.44 9.62
CA GLY A 76 16.70 22.77 10.06
C GLY A 76 18.07 23.16 9.48
N SER A 77 19.05 23.42 10.35
CA SER A 77 20.41 23.80 9.92
C SER A 77 21.37 22.61 9.74
N LYS A 78 20.93 21.38 10.00
CA LYS A 78 21.77 20.17 9.97
C LYS A 78 21.34 19.21 8.87
N PHE A 79 22.20 18.27 8.50
CA PHE A 79 21.81 17.16 7.62
C PHE A 79 21.46 15.88 8.38
N ASP A 80 22.05 15.67 9.56
CA ASP A 80 21.93 14.49 10.41
C ASP A 80 22.35 13.17 9.71
N PRO A 81 23.57 13.09 9.15
CA PRO A 81 23.97 12.01 8.22
C PRO A 81 23.94 10.60 8.81
N ASN A 82 24.14 10.48 10.13
CA ASN A 82 24.27 9.20 10.83
C ASN A 82 23.01 8.80 11.60
N VAL A 83 21.94 9.60 11.53
CA VAL A 83 20.65 9.28 12.15
C VAL A 83 19.86 8.35 11.25
N GLY A 84 19.06 7.45 11.86
CA GLY A 84 18.18 6.55 11.14
C GLY A 84 17.08 7.31 10.39
N VAL A 85 16.68 6.77 9.23
CA VAL A 85 15.58 7.32 8.42
C VAL A 85 14.27 6.65 8.82
N THR A 86 13.17 7.40 8.90
CA THR A 86 11.83 6.84 9.10
C THR A 86 11.17 6.41 7.79
N LEU A 87 10.11 5.59 7.86
CA LEU A 87 9.33 5.22 6.67
C LEU A 87 8.76 6.46 5.95
N ALA A 88 8.22 7.42 6.70
CA ALA A 88 7.74 8.69 6.17
C ALA A 88 8.82 9.46 5.39
N GLU A 89 10.05 9.49 5.90
CA GLU A 89 11.17 10.13 5.20
C GLU A 89 11.57 9.37 3.93
N ALA A 90 11.57 8.03 3.97
CA ALA A 90 11.80 7.18 2.79
C ALA A 90 10.75 7.43 1.70
N ILE A 91 9.46 7.44 2.06
CA ILE A 91 8.36 7.74 1.15
C ILE A 91 8.52 9.14 0.55
N THR A 92 8.86 10.14 1.37
CA THR A 92 9.13 11.51 0.92
C THR A 92 10.24 11.56 -0.14
N MET A 93 11.33 10.82 0.05
CA MET A 93 12.43 10.76 -0.90
C MET A 93 12.01 10.14 -2.23
N ALA A 94 11.25 9.03 -2.20
CA ALA A 94 10.76 8.38 -3.41
C ALA A 94 9.71 9.20 -4.16
N ALA A 95 8.77 9.82 -3.44
CA ALA A 95 7.77 10.72 -4.01
C ALA A 95 8.42 11.89 -4.75
N ARG A 96 9.49 12.48 -4.19
CA ARG A 96 10.25 13.54 -4.87
C ARG A 96 10.94 13.04 -6.13
N VAL A 97 11.59 11.86 -6.09
CA VAL A 97 12.21 11.26 -7.28
C VAL A 97 11.18 11.04 -8.38
N SER A 98 10.06 10.42 -8.04
CA SER A 98 8.98 10.13 -8.99
C SER A 98 8.36 11.41 -9.56
N ASN A 99 8.13 12.43 -8.73
CA ASN A 99 7.56 13.70 -9.18
C ASN A 99 8.52 14.42 -10.13
N ILE A 100 9.82 14.50 -9.79
CA ILE A 100 10.84 15.08 -10.68
C ILE A 100 10.90 14.32 -12.00
N TYR A 101 10.92 12.98 -11.96
CA TYR A 101 10.90 12.16 -13.17
C TYR A 101 9.69 12.49 -14.03
N SER A 102 8.51 12.63 -13.43
CA SER A 102 7.22 12.89 -14.09
C SER A 102 7.01 14.36 -14.51
N GLY A 103 8.04 15.20 -14.49
CA GLY A 103 7.98 16.59 -14.94
C GLY A 103 7.80 17.63 -13.82
N GLY A 104 7.52 17.20 -12.59
CA GLY A 104 7.47 18.04 -11.39
C GLY A 104 6.14 18.77 -11.15
N ASP A 105 5.06 18.33 -11.79
CA ASP A 105 3.77 19.03 -11.76
C ASP A 105 3.02 18.88 -10.42
N TRP A 106 3.32 17.84 -9.63
CA TRP A 106 2.66 17.66 -8.33
C TRP A 106 3.19 18.66 -7.31
N VAL A 107 2.28 19.43 -6.72
CA VAL A 107 2.59 20.41 -5.67
C VAL A 107 2.41 19.79 -4.30
N PHE A 108 3.51 19.47 -3.62
CA PHE A 108 3.46 19.01 -2.23
C PHE A 108 3.06 20.15 -1.29
N HIS A 109 1.82 20.15 -0.83
CA HIS A 109 1.33 21.11 0.14
C HIS A 109 1.78 20.76 1.57
N LYS A 110 1.75 21.75 2.47
CA LYS A 110 2.07 21.53 3.87
C LYS A 110 0.90 20.79 4.53
N SER A 111 1.15 19.57 4.98
CA SER A 111 0.17 18.73 5.67
C SER A 111 0.51 18.53 7.15
N SER A 112 -0.42 17.95 7.91
CA SER A 112 -0.19 17.39 9.24
C SER A 112 -0.71 15.95 9.20
N PRO A 113 0.08 14.90 9.44
CA PRO A 113 1.51 14.93 9.68
C PRO A 113 2.24 15.45 8.44
N TRP A 114 3.45 16.00 8.64
CA TRP A 114 4.20 16.73 7.61
C TRP A 114 4.46 15.95 6.31
N TYR A 115 4.40 14.63 6.37
CA TYR A 115 4.68 13.72 5.27
C TYR A 115 3.44 13.29 4.47
N TYR A 116 2.23 13.65 4.91
CA TYR A 116 0.98 13.14 4.32
C TYR A 116 0.85 13.46 2.82
N SER A 117 1.14 14.68 2.39
CA SER A 117 1.09 15.04 0.96
C SER A 117 2.08 14.27 0.08
N TYR A 118 3.13 13.68 0.67
CA TYR A 118 4.04 12.77 -0.02
C TYR A 118 3.56 11.32 -0.01
N LEU A 119 2.85 10.91 1.05
CA LEU A 119 2.21 9.61 1.13
C LEU A 119 1.09 9.51 0.08
N GLU A 120 0.24 10.53 -0.03
CA GLU A 120 -0.80 10.62 -1.07
C GLU A 120 -0.18 10.40 -2.46
N TYR A 121 0.83 11.20 -2.80
CA TYR A 121 1.55 11.03 -4.06
C TYR A 121 2.11 9.62 -4.25
N ALA A 122 2.70 9.05 -3.19
CA ALA A 122 3.32 7.74 -3.26
C ALA A 122 2.31 6.61 -3.47
N VAL A 123 1.10 6.73 -2.92
CA VAL A 123 0.01 5.80 -3.23
C VAL A 123 -0.53 6.04 -4.63
N HIS A 124 -0.68 7.31 -5.04
CA HIS A 124 -1.13 7.68 -6.39
C HIS A 124 -0.26 7.11 -7.51
N LYS A 125 1.04 6.98 -7.26
CA LYS A 125 2.02 6.45 -8.22
C LYS A 125 2.38 4.99 -7.95
N ASP A 126 1.59 4.29 -7.13
CA ASP A 126 1.81 2.88 -6.75
C ASP A 126 3.22 2.61 -6.18
N ILE A 127 3.86 3.62 -5.61
CA ILE A 127 5.16 3.49 -4.94
C ILE A 127 4.97 2.66 -3.67
N VAL A 128 3.88 2.91 -2.94
CA VAL A 128 3.42 2.14 -1.77
C VAL A 128 1.90 1.99 -1.85
N GLY A 129 1.33 0.88 -1.38
CA GLY A 129 -0.13 0.74 -1.23
C GLY A 129 -0.64 1.37 0.06
N PHE A 130 -1.95 1.68 0.12
CA PHE A 130 -2.61 2.35 1.25
C PHE A 130 -2.33 1.70 2.62
N GLU A 131 -2.32 0.36 2.68
CA GLU A 131 -2.10 -0.39 3.92
C GLU A 131 -0.67 -0.93 4.10
N THR A 132 0.27 -0.53 3.25
CA THR A 132 1.61 -1.15 3.22
C THR A 132 2.34 -1.02 4.55
N PHE A 133 2.12 0.08 5.27
CA PHE A 133 2.80 0.36 6.53
C PHE A 133 1.83 0.96 7.57
N THR A 134 1.79 0.37 8.75
CA THR A 134 0.87 0.79 9.84
C THR A 134 1.42 1.90 10.74
N ASP A 135 2.74 2.15 10.74
CA ASP A 135 3.38 3.25 11.47
C ASP A 135 4.51 3.84 10.62
N LEU A 136 4.25 5.00 10.02
CA LEU A 136 5.20 5.70 9.16
C LEU A 136 6.27 6.49 9.94
N THR A 137 6.12 6.63 11.26
CA THR A 137 7.06 7.38 12.11
C THR A 137 8.19 6.51 12.65
N LYS A 138 8.06 5.18 12.58
CA LYS A 138 9.12 4.26 12.99
C LYS A 138 10.36 4.38 12.12
N SER A 139 11.51 4.00 12.68
CA SER A 139 12.75 3.87 11.91
C SER A 139 12.61 2.77 10.86
N ALA A 140 12.90 3.09 9.60
CA ALA A 140 12.85 2.17 8.49
C ALA A 140 14.04 1.20 8.51
N THR A 141 13.75 -0.05 8.17
CA THR A 141 14.75 -1.06 7.84
C THR A 141 15.28 -0.86 6.43
N ARG A 142 16.45 -1.42 6.14
CA ARG A 142 17.03 -1.39 4.80
C ARG A 142 16.15 -2.06 3.76
N ALA A 143 15.48 -3.15 4.12
CA ALA A 143 14.54 -3.84 3.23
C ALA A 143 13.35 -2.94 2.87
N GLU A 144 12.76 -2.24 3.85
CA GLU A 144 11.65 -1.30 3.60
C GLU A 144 12.08 -0.11 2.72
N VAL A 145 13.29 0.42 2.93
CA VAL A 145 13.80 1.48 2.04
C VAL A 145 14.07 0.95 0.63
N ALA A 146 14.57 -0.28 0.49
CA ALA A 146 14.75 -0.91 -0.81
C ALA A 146 13.41 -1.07 -1.54
N TYR A 147 12.35 -1.51 -0.84
CA TYR A 147 10.99 -1.58 -1.37
C TYR A 147 10.52 -0.24 -1.95
N ILE A 148 10.55 0.80 -1.12
CA ILE A 148 10.07 2.13 -1.49
C ILE A 148 10.88 2.70 -2.67
N PHE A 149 12.20 2.56 -2.65
CA PHE A 149 13.06 3.17 -3.67
C PHE A 149 13.07 2.41 -5.00
N ALA A 150 12.87 1.09 -4.98
CA ALA A 150 12.75 0.27 -6.20
C ALA A 150 11.45 0.49 -6.98
N ARG A 151 10.52 1.25 -6.40
CA ARG A 151 9.21 1.61 -6.97
C ARG A 151 9.10 3.12 -7.24
N ALA A 152 10.16 3.89 -6.97
CA ALA A 152 10.16 5.34 -7.17
C ALA A 152 10.18 5.76 -8.66
N LEU A 153 10.51 4.85 -9.57
CA LEU A 153 10.57 5.07 -11.02
C LEU A 153 9.94 3.86 -11.76
N PRO A 154 9.58 4.00 -13.05
CA PRO A 154 9.15 2.85 -13.86
C PRO A 154 10.22 1.76 -13.95
N GLU A 155 9.80 0.51 -14.08
CA GLU A 155 10.70 -0.64 -14.08
C GLU A 155 11.82 -0.56 -15.15
N ALA A 156 11.50 0.01 -16.32
CA ALA A 156 12.47 0.20 -17.41
C ALA A 156 13.72 1.00 -16.98
N GLU A 157 13.57 1.91 -16.01
CA GLU A 157 14.67 2.74 -15.50
C GLU A 157 15.63 1.97 -14.58
N PHE A 158 15.31 0.72 -14.22
CA PHE A 158 16.14 -0.18 -13.40
C PHE A 158 16.86 -1.26 -14.22
N SER A 159 17.12 -0.97 -15.50
CA SER A 159 17.87 -1.87 -16.39
C SER A 159 19.16 -2.41 -15.74
N PRO A 160 19.38 -3.74 -15.79
CA PRO A 160 20.48 -4.37 -15.06
C PRO A 160 21.84 -4.05 -15.69
N ILE A 161 22.82 -3.74 -14.83
CA ILE A 161 24.24 -3.59 -15.19
C ILE A 161 25.13 -4.63 -14.48
N ASN A 162 24.58 -5.34 -13.51
CA ASN A 162 25.24 -6.41 -12.75
C ASN A 162 24.44 -7.71 -12.83
N THR A 163 25.16 -8.84 -12.84
CA THR A 163 24.57 -10.17 -12.67
C THR A 163 24.67 -10.57 -11.21
N ILE A 164 23.55 -10.46 -10.49
CA ILE A 164 23.43 -10.81 -9.08
C ILE A 164 22.38 -11.92 -8.95
N GLU A 165 22.84 -13.13 -8.69
CA GLU A 165 22.02 -14.34 -8.54
C GLU A 165 21.70 -14.62 -7.07
N THR A 166 22.69 -14.45 -6.18
CA THR A 166 22.56 -14.69 -4.75
C THR A 166 23.20 -13.57 -3.94
N LEU A 167 22.71 -13.40 -2.71
CA LEU A 167 23.31 -12.53 -1.69
C LEU A 167 23.44 -13.34 -0.38
N PRO A 168 24.44 -13.05 0.48
CA PRO A 168 24.71 -13.89 1.66
C PRO A 168 23.59 -13.97 2.69
N ASP A 169 22.78 -12.93 2.79
CA ASP A 169 21.78 -12.72 3.86
C ASP A 169 20.43 -12.22 3.33
N VAL A 170 20.25 -12.24 2.00
CA VAL A 170 18.95 -12.05 1.35
C VAL A 170 18.57 -13.38 0.76
N ASN A 171 17.80 -14.12 1.54
CA ASN A 171 17.18 -15.34 1.08
C ASN A 171 15.76 -15.05 0.65
N SER A 172 15.13 -16.12 0.22
CA SER A 172 13.80 -16.15 -0.32
C SER A 172 12.77 -15.52 0.66
N GLY A 173 12.80 -15.89 1.96
CA GLY A 173 11.93 -15.33 3.01
C GLY A 173 12.29 -13.92 3.51
N THR A 174 13.20 -13.22 2.83
CA THR A 174 13.56 -11.84 3.17
C THR A 174 12.53 -10.89 2.57
N PRO A 175 11.83 -10.07 3.39
CA PRO A 175 10.89 -9.07 2.86
C PRO A 175 11.53 -8.21 1.77
N TYR A 176 10.76 -7.92 0.73
CA TYR A 176 11.16 -7.04 -0.38
C TYR A 176 12.38 -7.53 -1.17
N ARG A 177 12.58 -8.86 -1.22
CA ARG A 177 13.71 -9.48 -1.93
C ARG A 177 13.82 -8.99 -3.37
N ASN A 178 12.72 -8.94 -4.12
CA ASN A 178 12.76 -8.58 -5.54
C ASN A 178 13.23 -7.15 -5.75
N GLU A 179 12.75 -6.23 -4.92
CA GLU A 179 13.18 -4.84 -4.90
C GLU A 179 14.67 -4.73 -4.52
N ILE A 180 15.12 -5.51 -3.54
CA ILE A 180 16.55 -5.59 -3.19
C ILE A 180 17.36 -6.06 -4.40
N PHE A 181 17.02 -7.20 -5.03
CA PHE A 181 17.75 -7.72 -6.19
C PHE A 181 17.68 -6.78 -7.40
N ARG A 182 16.53 -6.13 -7.65
CA ARG A 182 16.38 -5.10 -8.70
C ARG A 182 17.40 -3.97 -8.49
N LEU A 183 17.50 -3.45 -7.27
CA LEU A 183 18.44 -2.39 -6.95
C LEU A 183 19.91 -2.86 -7.01
N TYR A 184 20.22 -4.10 -6.63
CA TYR A 184 21.57 -4.67 -6.79
C TYR A 184 21.96 -4.85 -8.26
N ARG A 185 21.06 -5.42 -9.08
CA ARG A 185 21.26 -5.64 -10.51
C ARG A 185 21.38 -4.32 -11.27
N ALA A 186 20.62 -3.30 -10.88
CA ALA A 186 20.76 -1.95 -11.39
C ALA A 186 22.04 -1.23 -10.89
N GLY A 187 22.81 -1.80 -9.97
CA GLY A 187 24.02 -1.16 -9.42
C GLY A 187 23.74 0.01 -8.47
N ILE A 188 22.51 0.10 -7.96
CA ILE A 188 22.09 1.09 -6.97
C ILE A 188 22.55 0.65 -5.58
N LEU A 189 22.43 -0.65 -5.29
CA LEU A 189 22.96 -1.29 -4.09
C LEU A 189 24.22 -2.12 -4.41
N THR A 190 25.16 -2.13 -3.46
CA THR A 190 26.43 -2.88 -3.57
C THR A 190 26.70 -3.80 -2.37
N GLY A 191 25.87 -3.73 -1.33
CA GLY A 191 26.10 -4.39 -0.05
C GLY A 191 27.09 -3.67 0.87
N ASN A 192 27.22 -4.22 2.08
CA ASN A 192 28.04 -3.70 3.16
C ASN A 192 29.48 -4.27 3.14
N ASP A 193 29.75 -5.26 2.30
CA ASP A 193 31.04 -5.92 2.14
C ASP A 193 31.28 -6.39 0.70
N ALA A 194 32.42 -7.05 0.46
CA ALA A 194 32.79 -7.57 -0.85
C ALA A 194 31.95 -8.78 -1.33
N TYR A 195 31.12 -9.35 -0.46
CA TYR A 195 30.22 -10.46 -0.76
C TYR A 195 28.80 -9.99 -1.07
N GLY A 196 28.53 -8.70 -0.91
CA GLY A 196 27.23 -8.11 -1.18
C GLY A 196 26.24 -8.23 -0.03
N THR A 197 26.68 -8.54 1.20
CA THR A 197 25.80 -8.65 2.38
C THR A 197 24.89 -7.42 2.51
N PHE A 198 23.58 -7.61 2.53
CA PHE A 198 22.60 -6.53 2.45
C PHE A 198 22.21 -5.96 3.81
N GLY A 199 21.94 -6.80 4.82
CA GLY A 199 21.44 -6.44 6.15
C GLY A 199 19.96 -6.03 6.16
N PRO A 200 19.02 -6.91 5.77
CA PRO A 200 17.63 -6.52 5.51
C PRO A 200 16.90 -5.92 6.72
N LYS A 201 17.23 -6.38 7.93
CA LYS A 201 16.59 -5.94 9.19
C LYS A 201 17.30 -4.74 9.84
N ASP A 202 18.46 -4.35 9.33
CA ASP A 202 19.22 -3.26 9.92
C ASP A 202 18.55 -1.91 9.61
N SER A 203 18.68 -0.96 10.54
CA SER A 203 18.32 0.43 10.25
C SER A 203 19.28 1.02 9.22
N ILE A 204 18.79 2.00 8.45
CA ILE A 204 19.60 2.72 7.47
C ILE A 204 19.83 4.17 7.90
N THR A 205 21.06 4.65 7.76
CA THR A 205 21.36 6.06 8.06
C THR A 205 20.91 6.98 6.94
N ARG A 206 20.68 8.23 7.27
CA ARG A 206 20.28 9.28 6.33
C ARG A 206 21.29 9.48 5.20
N ALA A 207 22.59 9.39 5.46
CA ALA A 207 23.61 9.43 4.41
C ALA A 207 23.61 8.19 3.50
N GLN A 208 23.31 7.01 4.05
CA GLN A 208 23.15 5.79 3.23
C GLN A 208 21.92 5.90 2.33
N ALA A 209 20.78 6.33 2.86
CA ALA A 209 19.56 6.56 2.07
C ALA A 209 19.81 7.61 0.97
N ALA A 210 20.53 8.69 1.28
CA ALA A 210 20.93 9.72 0.31
C ALA A 210 21.74 9.13 -0.85
N ALA A 211 22.68 8.22 -0.57
CA ALA A 211 23.47 7.57 -1.61
C ALA A 211 22.61 6.70 -2.52
N ILE A 212 21.69 5.91 -1.94
CA ILE A 212 20.82 5.01 -2.69
C ILE A 212 19.85 5.81 -3.56
N ILE A 213 19.14 6.79 -3.01
CA ILE A 213 18.15 7.58 -3.77
C ILE A 213 18.81 8.41 -4.88
N THR A 214 20.05 8.89 -4.66
CA THR A 214 20.83 9.57 -5.70
C THR A 214 21.15 8.63 -6.87
N ARG A 215 21.45 7.35 -6.61
CA ARG A 215 21.68 6.35 -7.67
C ARG A 215 20.42 5.90 -8.39
N VAL A 216 19.27 5.98 -7.72
CA VAL A 216 17.96 5.84 -8.38
C VAL A 216 17.81 6.95 -9.42
N ALA A 217 17.99 8.21 -9.00
CA ALA A 217 17.83 9.40 -9.84
C ALA A 217 18.92 9.61 -10.91
N LEU A 218 20.14 9.12 -10.68
CA LEU A 218 21.28 9.31 -11.59
C LEU A 218 21.90 7.97 -12.02
N PRO A 219 21.60 7.47 -13.23
CA PRO A 219 22.20 6.24 -13.74
C PRO A 219 23.74 6.26 -13.79
N SER A 220 24.34 7.44 -13.97
CA SER A 220 25.81 7.63 -13.97
C SER A 220 26.47 7.36 -12.61
N GLU A 221 25.69 7.30 -11.53
CA GLU A 221 26.18 7.02 -10.17
C GLU A 221 26.06 5.53 -9.79
N ARG A 222 25.42 4.72 -10.64
CA ARG A 222 25.25 3.28 -10.45
C ARG A 222 26.59 2.57 -10.65
N VAL A 223 26.81 1.53 -9.87
CA VAL A 223 28.11 0.86 -9.75
C VAL A 223 28.05 -0.50 -10.43
N ALA A 224 28.95 -0.73 -11.39
CA ALA A 224 29.21 -2.05 -11.93
C ALA A 224 30.19 -2.81 -11.00
N PHE A 225 29.84 -4.02 -10.57
CA PHE A 225 30.66 -4.83 -9.67
C PHE A 225 30.39 -6.33 -9.82
N THR A 226 31.28 -7.14 -9.25
CA THR A 226 31.13 -8.60 -9.14
C THR A 226 31.30 -9.01 -7.69
N LEU A 227 30.46 -9.94 -7.22
CA LEU A 227 30.55 -10.45 -5.86
C LEU A 227 31.73 -11.40 -5.68
N GLY A 228 32.36 -11.37 -4.50
CA GLY A 228 33.31 -12.41 -4.10
C GLY A 228 32.63 -13.77 -3.95
N LYS A 229 33.27 -14.85 -4.43
CA LYS A 229 32.75 -16.22 -4.27
C LYS A 229 33.04 -16.75 -2.86
N LYS A 230 32.03 -17.26 -2.18
CA LYS A 230 32.19 -18.16 -1.02
C LYS A 230 31.93 -19.59 -1.53
N GLU A 231 32.85 -20.53 -1.29
CA GLU A 231 32.77 -21.88 -1.85
C GLU A 231 31.63 -22.71 -1.21
N GLU A 232 30.71 -23.23 -2.04
CA GLU A 232 29.87 -24.41 -1.77
C GLU A 232 29.71 -25.26 -3.07
N PRO A 233 29.52 -26.59 -2.97
CA PRO A 233 29.84 -27.54 -4.05
C PRO A 233 28.76 -27.69 -5.13
N ALA A 234 29.23 -28.07 -6.33
CA ALA A 234 28.56 -27.95 -7.63
C ALA A 234 27.41 -28.95 -7.93
N GLU A 235 26.35 -28.41 -8.52
CA GLU A 235 25.20 -29.08 -9.13
C GLU A 235 25.42 -29.34 -10.64
N LYS A 236 24.72 -30.33 -11.23
CA LYS A 236 24.82 -30.70 -12.67
C LYS A 236 23.46 -30.54 -13.35
N GLU A 237 23.44 -29.90 -14.53
CA GLU A 237 22.23 -29.57 -15.32
C GLU A 237 21.76 -30.63 -16.35
N LYS A 238 20.44 -30.54 -16.68
CA LYS A 238 19.75 -30.53 -18.02
C LYS A 238 18.56 -31.53 -18.17
N PRO A 239 17.57 -31.33 -19.09
CA PRO A 239 17.05 -30.10 -19.75
C PRO A 239 15.48 -29.98 -19.77
N VAL A 240 15.01 -28.85 -20.33
CA VAL A 240 13.62 -28.31 -20.47
C VAL A 240 12.75 -28.98 -21.56
N SER A 241 11.41 -28.99 -21.39
CA SER A 241 10.40 -29.08 -22.48
C SER A 241 9.12 -28.29 -22.16
N GLU A 242 8.48 -27.76 -23.22
CA GLU A 242 7.42 -26.71 -23.30
C GLU A 242 5.96 -27.12 -22.92
N GLU A 243 5.12 -26.09 -22.69
CA GLU A 243 3.70 -26.00 -22.20
C GLU A 243 2.60 -26.67 -23.08
N PRO A 244 1.29 -26.70 -22.69
CA PRO A 244 0.38 -25.53 -22.94
C PRO A 244 -0.83 -25.30 -21.98
N SER A 245 -1.39 -24.09 -22.15
CA SER A 245 -2.60 -23.42 -21.64
C SER A 245 -3.95 -24.17 -21.56
N GLY A 246 -4.83 -23.73 -20.64
CA GLY A 246 -6.29 -23.98 -20.66
C GLY A 246 -7.09 -23.02 -19.76
N GLU A 247 -8.24 -22.53 -20.25
CA GLU A 247 -9.20 -21.62 -19.59
C GLU A 247 -9.97 -22.29 -18.42
N GLU A 248 -10.26 -21.56 -17.33
CA GLU A 248 -11.06 -22.02 -16.18
C GLU A 248 -12.55 -21.62 -16.26
N PRO A 249 -13.49 -22.51 -15.87
CA PRO A 249 -14.87 -22.16 -15.50
C PRO A 249 -15.02 -21.96 -13.98
N ALA A 250 -16.03 -21.17 -13.58
CA ALA A 250 -16.34 -20.77 -12.21
C ALA A 250 -16.13 -21.85 -11.13
N SER A 251 -15.21 -21.56 -10.20
CA SER A 251 -14.69 -22.46 -9.16
C SER A 251 -15.69 -22.70 -8.02
N VAL A 252 -15.94 -23.98 -7.71
CA VAL A 252 -16.55 -24.40 -6.44
C VAL A 252 -15.43 -24.44 -5.39
N ILE A 253 -15.51 -23.60 -4.37
CA ILE A 253 -14.52 -23.56 -3.28
C ILE A 253 -14.47 -24.93 -2.57
N PRO A 254 -13.34 -25.66 -2.60
CA PRO A 254 -13.26 -26.99 -2.01
C PRO A 254 -13.26 -26.93 -0.48
N VAL A 255 -13.90 -27.91 0.16
CA VAL A 255 -13.86 -28.05 1.63
C VAL A 255 -12.51 -28.62 2.04
N TRP A 256 -11.88 -28.11 3.10
CA TRP A 256 -10.53 -28.50 3.53
C TRP A 256 -10.30 -30.02 3.59
N SER A 257 -11.27 -30.78 4.09
CA SER A 257 -11.17 -32.24 4.21
C SER A 257 -11.12 -33.00 2.88
N GLU A 258 -11.47 -32.36 1.76
CA GLU A 258 -11.43 -32.96 0.42
C GLU A 258 -10.07 -32.79 -0.24
N VAL A 259 -9.32 -31.75 0.13
CA VAL A 259 -8.03 -31.39 -0.47
C VAL A 259 -6.84 -31.67 0.44
N TYR A 260 -7.06 -31.77 1.76
CA TYR A 260 -5.99 -32.02 2.73
C TYR A 260 -6.07 -33.41 3.37
N SER A 261 -4.91 -34.04 3.50
CA SER A 261 -4.71 -35.23 4.35
C SER A 261 -3.36 -35.15 5.05
N GLU A 262 -3.32 -35.58 6.32
CA GLU A 262 -2.10 -35.55 7.13
C GLU A 262 -0.99 -36.38 6.46
N GLY A 263 0.17 -35.77 6.25
CA GLY A 263 1.32 -36.39 5.59
C GLY A 263 1.20 -36.53 4.07
N MET A 264 0.23 -35.86 3.42
CA MET A 264 0.15 -35.82 1.96
C MET A 264 1.42 -35.26 1.33
N THR A 265 1.69 -35.68 0.09
CA THR A 265 2.83 -35.20 -0.69
C THR A 265 2.35 -34.37 -1.87
N ILE A 266 2.81 -33.12 -1.95
CA ILE A 266 2.60 -32.21 -3.08
C ILE A 266 3.84 -32.18 -3.96
N LYS A 267 3.64 -32.21 -5.28
CA LYS A 267 4.71 -32.38 -6.27
C LYS A 267 4.89 -31.21 -7.20
N THR A 268 3.90 -30.31 -7.27
CA THR A 268 3.92 -29.14 -8.16
C THR A 268 3.58 -27.87 -7.41
N LYS A 269 3.99 -26.71 -7.96
CA LYS A 269 3.60 -25.39 -7.43
C LYS A 269 2.09 -25.24 -7.38
N ASP A 270 1.40 -25.60 -8.47
CA ASP A 270 -0.03 -25.36 -8.62
C ASP A 270 -0.84 -26.14 -7.57
N GLU A 271 -0.48 -27.41 -7.32
CA GLU A 271 -1.07 -28.19 -6.23
C GLU A 271 -0.87 -27.53 -4.84
N LEU A 272 0.29 -26.88 -4.61
CA LEU A 272 0.54 -26.15 -3.37
C LEU A 272 -0.29 -24.86 -3.31
N ALA A 273 -0.36 -24.12 -4.41
CA ALA A 273 -1.16 -22.91 -4.50
C ALA A 273 -2.64 -23.21 -4.22
N ASP A 274 -3.20 -24.24 -4.85
CA ASP A 274 -4.57 -24.70 -4.62
C ASP A 274 -4.83 -25.07 -3.15
N LEU A 275 -3.87 -25.74 -2.50
CA LEU A 275 -3.98 -26.08 -1.09
C LEU A 275 -3.95 -24.84 -0.20
N VAL A 276 -3.10 -23.87 -0.49
CA VAL A 276 -3.03 -22.63 0.31
C VAL A 276 -4.27 -21.77 0.08
N ASP A 277 -4.73 -21.62 -1.16
CA ASP A 277 -6.00 -20.96 -1.48
C ASP A 277 -7.14 -21.62 -0.67
N ALA A 278 -7.22 -22.96 -0.69
CA ALA A 278 -8.18 -23.69 0.13
C ALA A 278 -8.01 -23.44 1.63
N ALA A 279 -6.78 -23.32 2.15
CA ALA A 279 -6.53 -22.97 3.54
C ALA A 279 -7.12 -21.59 3.87
N PHE A 280 -6.91 -20.59 3.02
CA PHE A 280 -7.47 -19.24 3.19
C PHE A 280 -8.99 -19.20 3.14
N TYR A 281 -9.61 -19.93 2.21
CA TYR A 281 -11.07 -20.01 2.10
C TYR A 281 -11.73 -20.77 3.26
N ASN A 282 -11.00 -21.71 3.88
CA ASN A 282 -11.48 -22.50 5.00
C ASN A 282 -11.00 -21.97 6.37
N LEU A 283 -10.28 -20.83 6.41
CA LEU A 283 -9.67 -20.26 7.62
C LEU A 283 -8.78 -21.24 8.40
N VAL A 284 -8.03 -22.09 7.69
CA VAL A 284 -7.13 -23.07 8.31
C VAL A 284 -5.91 -22.33 8.85
N PRO A 285 -5.70 -22.27 10.19
CA PRO A 285 -4.66 -21.43 10.76
C PRO A 285 -3.26 -22.04 10.61
N LYS A 286 -3.20 -23.35 10.38
CA LYS A 286 -1.95 -24.08 10.23
C LYS A 286 -2.14 -25.41 9.51
N PHE A 287 -1.20 -25.78 8.65
CA PHE A 287 -1.11 -27.12 8.09
C PHE A 287 0.35 -27.55 7.86
N GLU A 288 0.55 -28.86 7.69
CA GLU A 288 1.84 -29.47 7.37
C GLU A 288 1.66 -30.54 6.29
N ILE A 289 2.56 -30.54 5.31
CA ILE A 289 2.60 -31.50 4.21
C ILE A 289 4.04 -31.92 3.91
N LEU A 290 4.19 -32.94 3.08
CA LEU A 290 5.43 -33.18 2.35
C LEU A 290 5.36 -32.43 1.02
N LEU A 291 6.42 -31.72 0.65
CA LEU A 291 6.49 -30.91 -0.57
C LEU A 291 7.77 -31.27 -1.33
N GLU A 292 7.66 -31.56 -2.62
CA GLU A 292 8.84 -31.79 -3.46
C GLU A 292 9.65 -30.50 -3.63
N ASN A 293 10.98 -30.62 -3.65
CA ASN A 293 11.87 -29.45 -3.74
C ASN A 293 11.55 -28.56 -4.94
N ALA A 294 11.33 -29.15 -6.12
CA ALA A 294 11.00 -28.40 -7.33
C ALA A 294 9.70 -27.58 -7.17
N ALA A 295 8.68 -28.16 -6.53
CA ALA A 295 7.43 -27.45 -6.25
C ALA A 295 7.62 -26.30 -5.27
N TYR A 296 8.43 -26.51 -4.23
CA TYR A 296 8.76 -25.45 -3.28
C TYR A 296 9.54 -24.32 -3.96
N ASP A 297 10.53 -24.66 -4.79
CA ASP A 297 11.37 -23.69 -5.47
C ASP A 297 10.53 -22.83 -6.45
N GLU A 298 9.65 -23.45 -7.24
CA GLU A 298 8.72 -22.75 -8.14
C GLU A 298 7.70 -21.89 -7.38
N TYR A 299 7.09 -22.43 -6.32
CA TYR A 299 6.13 -21.71 -5.48
C TYR A 299 6.75 -20.51 -4.78
N PHE A 300 8.00 -20.64 -4.35
CA PHE A 300 8.68 -19.56 -3.65
C PHE A 300 8.98 -18.37 -4.58
N GLU A 301 9.22 -18.63 -5.86
CA GLU A 301 9.53 -17.60 -6.85
C GLU A 301 8.28 -16.90 -7.42
N ASP A 302 7.08 -17.38 -7.10
CA ASP A 302 5.80 -16.85 -7.55
C ASP A 302 5.37 -15.60 -6.76
N VAL A 303 5.59 -14.43 -7.35
CA VAL A 303 5.25 -13.13 -6.75
C VAL A 303 3.73 -12.92 -6.71
N ASP A 304 3.01 -13.44 -7.69
CA ASP A 304 1.56 -13.30 -7.77
C ASP A 304 0.90 -14.06 -6.62
N PHE A 305 1.48 -15.21 -6.25
CA PHE A 305 1.02 -15.99 -5.10
C PHE A 305 1.13 -15.22 -3.77
N ALA A 306 2.25 -14.53 -3.53
CA ALA A 306 2.47 -13.77 -2.29
C ALA A 306 1.58 -12.53 -2.19
N VAL A 307 1.27 -11.89 -3.32
CA VAL A 307 0.38 -10.71 -3.38
C VAL A 307 -1.08 -11.13 -3.21
N ARG A 308 -1.49 -12.26 -3.79
CA ARG A 308 -2.89 -12.77 -3.80
C ARG A 308 -3.55 -12.84 -2.43
N HIS A 309 -2.78 -13.09 -1.38
CA HIS A 309 -3.29 -13.29 -0.02
C HIS A 309 -2.93 -12.17 0.95
N SER A 310 -2.23 -11.15 0.48
CA SER A 310 -1.65 -10.09 1.33
C SER A 310 -2.71 -9.23 2.02
N ASP A 311 -3.91 -9.15 1.45
CA ASP A 311 -5.11 -8.48 1.97
C ASP A 311 -5.98 -9.41 2.84
N LEU A 312 -5.62 -10.70 2.96
CA LEU A 312 -6.41 -11.70 3.69
C LEU A 312 -5.79 -12.09 5.04
N GLY A 313 -4.47 -11.93 5.18
CA GLY A 313 -3.76 -12.15 6.44
C GLY A 313 -2.25 -12.29 6.29
N TYR A 314 -1.60 -12.61 7.41
CA TYR A 314 -0.16 -12.85 7.45
C TYR A 314 0.16 -14.33 7.40
N THR A 315 1.10 -14.70 6.54
CA THR A 315 1.60 -16.07 6.41
C THR A 315 3.01 -16.20 6.99
N SER A 316 3.30 -17.36 7.57
CA SER A 316 4.64 -17.77 7.97
C SER A 316 4.83 -19.24 7.60
N SER A 317 5.68 -19.50 6.61
CA SER A 317 6.01 -20.86 6.19
C SER A 317 7.40 -21.28 6.65
N ASN A 318 7.59 -22.58 6.79
CA ASN A 318 8.89 -23.20 7.04
C ASN A 318 8.99 -24.49 6.23
N TYR A 319 10.10 -24.65 5.50
CA TYR A 319 10.36 -25.81 4.66
C TYR A 319 11.72 -26.44 4.96
N ASN A 320 11.78 -27.77 5.01
CA ASN A 320 13.01 -28.52 5.21
C ASN A 320 13.34 -29.38 3.98
N TYR A 321 14.37 -29.00 3.21
CA TYR A 321 14.81 -29.71 2.01
C TYR A 321 15.23 -31.18 2.23
N GLN A 322 15.63 -31.58 3.45
CA GLN A 322 16.02 -32.96 3.73
C GLN A 322 14.81 -33.84 4.04
N THR A 323 13.89 -33.34 4.88
CA THR A 323 12.71 -34.10 5.29
C THR A 323 11.52 -33.88 4.36
N LYS A 324 11.59 -32.88 3.47
CA LYS A 324 10.52 -32.39 2.60
C LYS A 324 9.32 -31.83 3.36
N VAL A 325 9.44 -31.59 4.66
CA VAL A 325 8.32 -31.09 5.47
C VAL A 325 8.14 -29.61 5.17
N PHE A 326 6.97 -29.24 4.66
CA PHE A 326 6.49 -27.88 4.53
C PHE A 326 5.41 -27.64 5.58
N SER A 327 5.55 -26.57 6.35
CA SER A 327 4.57 -26.12 7.32
C SER A 327 4.20 -24.67 7.04
N GLN A 328 2.92 -24.35 7.14
CA GLN A 328 2.38 -23.01 6.91
C GLN A 328 1.52 -22.63 8.10
N GLU A 329 1.78 -21.45 8.67
CA GLU A 329 0.92 -20.78 9.64
C GLU A 329 0.29 -19.55 9.00
N ILE A 330 -0.99 -19.30 9.29
CA ILE A 330 -1.76 -18.19 8.73
C ILE A 330 -2.48 -17.47 9.87
N LYS A 331 -2.29 -16.15 9.93
CA LYS A 331 -3.01 -15.23 10.82
C LYS A 331 -3.91 -14.35 9.98
N TYR A 332 -5.20 -14.63 10.01
CA TYR A 332 -6.18 -13.93 9.18
C TYR A 332 -6.50 -12.53 9.71
N PHE A 333 -6.74 -11.60 8.79
CA PHE A 333 -7.37 -10.33 9.13
C PHE A 333 -8.85 -10.54 9.44
N LEU A 334 -9.36 -9.78 10.40
CA LEU A 334 -10.73 -9.94 10.87
C LEU A 334 -11.76 -9.71 9.75
N PHE A 335 -11.52 -8.76 8.85
CA PHE A 335 -12.39 -8.52 7.70
C PHE A 335 -12.50 -9.77 6.79
N HIS A 336 -11.37 -10.42 6.49
CA HIS A 336 -11.37 -11.70 5.75
C HIS A 336 -12.09 -12.83 6.51
N GLN A 337 -11.88 -12.93 7.82
CA GLN A 337 -12.58 -13.90 8.65
C GLN A 337 -14.10 -13.73 8.59
N MET A 338 -14.59 -12.48 8.62
CA MET A 338 -16.02 -12.17 8.50
C MET A 338 -16.55 -12.51 7.09
N LYS A 339 -15.80 -12.18 6.02
CA LYS A 339 -16.14 -12.60 4.65
C LYS A 339 -16.31 -14.12 4.57
N ALA A 340 -15.33 -14.87 5.05
CA ALA A 340 -15.37 -16.34 5.01
C ALA A 340 -16.55 -16.91 5.83
N LEU A 341 -16.92 -16.28 6.94
CA LEU A 341 -18.10 -16.65 7.73
C LEU A 341 -19.42 -16.46 6.97
N ILE A 342 -19.53 -15.41 6.15
CA ILE A 342 -20.71 -15.15 5.31
C ILE A 342 -20.80 -16.18 4.19
N PHE A 343 -19.72 -16.33 3.41
CA PHE A 343 -19.72 -17.15 2.20
C PHE A 343 -19.66 -18.66 2.47
N ASN A 344 -19.05 -19.07 3.58
CA ASN A 344 -18.78 -20.49 3.83
C ASN A 344 -18.85 -20.88 5.31
N ARG A 345 -19.93 -20.45 5.99
CA ARG A 345 -20.16 -20.67 7.44
C ARG A 345 -19.89 -22.10 7.91
N LYS A 346 -20.30 -23.10 7.13
CA LYS A 346 -20.14 -24.51 7.49
C LYS A 346 -18.67 -24.96 7.43
N ALA A 347 -17.92 -24.52 6.42
CA ALA A 347 -16.51 -24.90 6.28
C ALA A 347 -15.63 -24.28 7.37
N VAL A 348 -15.96 -23.05 7.78
CA VAL A 348 -15.16 -22.32 8.77
C VAL A 348 -15.62 -22.52 10.22
N GLU A 349 -16.70 -23.27 10.48
CA GLU A 349 -17.36 -23.38 11.79
C GLU A 349 -16.37 -23.70 12.94
N GLN A 350 -15.42 -24.59 12.69
CA GLN A 350 -14.39 -25.01 13.64
C GLN A 350 -13.31 -23.96 13.91
N HIS A 351 -13.21 -22.94 13.06
CA HIS A 351 -12.23 -21.85 13.12
C HIS A 351 -12.84 -20.51 13.53
N VAL A 352 -14.15 -20.46 13.78
CA VAL A 352 -14.84 -19.26 14.25
C VAL A 352 -14.40 -18.91 15.67
N THR A 353 -13.72 -17.77 15.81
CA THR A 353 -13.26 -17.22 17.10
C THR A 353 -14.40 -16.54 17.87
N ASP A 354 -14.20 -16.31 19.18
CA ASP A 354 -15.16 -15.55 20.00
C ASP A 354 -15.37 -14.13 19.48
N GLU A 355 -14.31 -13.52 18.94
CA GLU A 355 -14.34 -12.20 18.32
C GLU A 355 -15.22 -12.19 17.06
N MET A 356 -15.06 -13.17 16.18
CA MET A 356 -15.94 -13.33 15.01
C MET A 356 -17.40 -13.49 15.42
N ARG A 357 -17.70 -14.30 16.45
CA ARG A 357 -19.08 -14.48 16.94
C ARG A 357 -19.68 -13.19 17.48
N ALA A 358 -18.87 -12.38 18.15
CA ALA A 358 -19.32 -11.10 18.69
C ALA A 358 -19.71 -10.13 17.56
N TYR A 359 -18.89 -10.02 16.51
CA TYR A 359 -19.20 -9.15 15.37
C TYR A 359 -20.33 -9.70 14.49
N ASP A 360 -20.39 -11.02 14.27
CA ASP A 360 -21.50 -11.71 13.58
C ASP A 360 -22.84 -11.39 14.25
N ALA A 361 -22.92 -11.52 15.57
CA ALA A 361 -24.13 -11.19 16.34
C ALA A 361 -24.47 -9.70 16.30
N LYS A 362 -23.45 -8.82 16.33
CA LYS A 362 -23.66 -7.36 16.29
C LYS A 362 -24.19 -6.90 14.94
N ILE A 363 -23.62 -7.40 13.84
CA ILE A 363 -24.09 -7.13 12.48
C ILE A 363 -25.52 -7.65 12.30
N ALA A 364 -25.80 -8.89 12.69
CA ALA A 364 -27.13 -9.47 12.60
C ALA A 364 -28.18 -8.67 13.39
N THR A 365 -27.83 -8.20 14.60
CA THR A 365 -28.72 -7.38 15.42
C THR A 365 -29.09 -6.06 14.73
N ILE A 366 -28.13 -5.41 14.08
CA ILE A 366 -28.36 -4.17 13.33
C ILE A 366 -29.27 -4.43 12.12
N LEU A 367 -28.98 -5.49 11.35
CA LEU A 367 -29.78 -5.84 10.17
C LEU A 367 -31.22 -6.22 10.54
N ASP A 368 -31.45 -6.97 11.61
CA ASP A 368 -32.79 -7.29 12.13
C ASP A 368 -33.59 -6.01 12.48
N GLU A 369 -32.90 -4.96 12.95
CA GLU A 369 -33.50 -3.68 13.28
C GLU A 369 -33.92 -2.89 12.03
N ILE A 370 -33.10 -2.88 10.97
CA ILE A 370 -33.30 -1.97 9.83
C ILE A 370 -33.93 -2.63 8.60
N ILE A 371 -33.72 -3.93 8.41
CA ILE A 371 -34.26 -4.68 7.28
C ILE A 371 -35.63 -5.25 7.64
N LYS A 372 -36.60 -5.11 6.73
CA LYS A 372 -37.98 -5.56 6.92
C LYS A 372 -38.40 -6.55 5.83
N PRO A 373 -39.25 -7.54 6.15
CA PRO A 373 -39.75 -8.48 5.16
C PRO A 373 -40.40 -7.77 3.96
N GLY A 374 -39.99 -8.15 2.76
CA GLY A 374 -40.51 -7.60 1.51
C GLY A 374 -39.82 -6.35 0.98
N MET A 375 -38.71 -5.90 1.60
CA MET A 375 -37.86 -4.86 1.02
C MET A 375 -37.19 -5.35 -0.28
N THR A 376 -37.12 -4.49 -1.30
CA THR A 376 -36.29 -4.72 -2.51
C THR A 376 -34.80 -4.54 -2.19
N GLU A 377 -33.91 -4.92 -3.10
CA GLU A 377 -32.46 -4.79 -2.88
C GLU A 377 -32.10 -3.32 -2.70
N LYS A 378 -32.58 -2.41 -3.56
CA LYS A 378 -32.37 -0.96 -3.39
C LYS A 378 -32.92 -0.41 -2.07
N GLN A 379 -34.02 -0.97 -1.56
CA GLN A 379 -34.58 -0.57 -0.26
C GLN A 379 -33.70 -1.04 0.92
N LYS A 380 -33.12 -2.24 0.83
CA LYS A 380 -32.15 -2.74 1.81
C LYS A 380 -30.86 -1.92 1.79
N VAL A 381 -30.29 -1.67 0.60
CA VAL A 381 -29.13 -0.79 0.39
C VAL A 381 -29.38 0.56 1.05
N LYS A 382 -30.54 1.17 0.79
CA LYS A 382 -30.93 2.45 1.42
C LYS A 382 -31.04 2.36 2.94
N ALA A 383 -31.64 1.30 3.48
CA ALA A 383 -31.80 1.14 4.93
C ALA A 383 -30.44 1.03 5.64
N VAL A 384 -29.50 0.30 5.06
CA VAL A 384 -28.11 0.20 5.56
C VAL A 384 -27.39 1.55 5.44
N HIS A 385 -27.46 2.19 4.27
CA HIS A 385 -26.87 3.51 4.04
C HIS A 385 -27.36 4.53 5.09
N ASP A 386 -28.69 4.68 5.22
CA ASP A 386 -29.29 5.61 6.17
C ASP A 386 -28.90 5.29 7.61
N TYR A 387 -28.85 4.01 7.98
CA TYR A 387 -28.40 3.59 9.30
C TYR A 387 -26.96 4.02 9.56
N MET A 388 -26.06 3.80 8.61
CA MET A 388 -24.65 4.11 8.77
C MET A 388 -24.42 5.63 8.89
N VAL A 389 -25.03 6.44 8.02
CA VAL A 389 -24.94 7.91 8.08
C VAL A 389 -25.50 8.48 9.39
N VAL A 390 -26.51 7.84 9.98
CA VAL A 390 -27.11 8.33 11.24
C VAL A 390 -26.33 7.88 12.48
N ASN A 391 -25.67 6.72 12.45
CA ASN A 391 -25.10 6.10 13.65
C ASN A 391 -23.57 6.18 13.73
N TYR A 392 -22.90 6.52 12.63
CA TYR A 392 -21.45 6.66 12.56
C TYR A 392 -21.05 8.09 12.20
N LYS A 393 -19.77 8.41 12.38
CA LYS A 393 -19.20 9.73 12.06
C LYS A 393 -17.85 9.59 11.39
N TYR A 394 -17.64 10.38 10.34
CA TYR A 394 -16.34 10.46 9.72
C TYR A 394 -15.31 11.04 10.71
N ASP A 395 -14.17 10.37 10.86
CA ASP A 395 -13.08 10.86 11.69
C ASP A 395 -12.31 11.96 10.95
N GLU A 396 -12.65 13.23 11.18
CA GLU A 396 -11.93 14.39 10.62
C GLU A 396 -10.50 14.58 11.21
N ASN A 397 -10.13 13.83 12.25
CA ASN A 397 -8.83 13.94 12.92
C ASN A 397 -7.94 12.71 12.70
N PHE A 398 -8.23 11.86 11.71
CA PHE A 398 -7.44 10.68 11.37
C PHE A 398 -5.95 10.99 11.10
N GLU A 399 -5.66 12.22 10.65
CA GLU A 399 -4.32 12.79 10.49
C GLU A 399 -3.55 12.99 11.81
N VAL A 400 -4.26 13.22 12.91
CA VAL A 400 -3.66 13.36 14.24
C VAL A 400 -3.73 11.97 14.87
N GLY A 401 -2.63 11.20 14.83
CA GLY A 401 -2.51 9.81 15.29
C GLY A 401 -2.90 9.53 16.76
N LEU A 402 -4.16 9.81 17.09
CA LEU A 402 -4.81 9.73 18.39
C LEU A 402 -5.67 8.48 18.53
N TYR A 403 -5.98 7.81 17.41
CA TYR A 403 -6.72 6.56 17.37
C TYR A 403 -5.96 5.62 16.42
N GLY A 404 -5.48 4.48 16.96
CA GLY A 404 -4.57 3.58 16.27
C GLY A 404 -5.16 2.91 15.01
N SER A 405 -4.56 1.79 14.59
CA SER A 405 -4.94 1.01 13.39
C SER A 405 -6.45 0.73 13.21
N ASP A 406 -7.25 0.82 14.27
CA ASP A 406 -8.69 0.56 14.23
C ASP A 406 -9.50 1.59 13.45
N THR A 407 -9.05 2.85 13.30
CA THR A 407 -9.81 3.91 12.56
C THR A 407 -10.07 3.54 11.10
N TYR A 408 -9.23 2.69 10.51
CA TYR A 408 -9.32 2.26 9.11
C TYR A 408 -10.12 0.97 8.93
N ALA A 409 -10.48 0.27 10.00
CA ALA A 409 -11.11 -1.04 9.93
C ALA A 409 -12.59 -1.03 10.36
N PHE A 410 -13.41 -1.88 9.75
CA PHE A 410 -14.85 -1.96 10.02
C PHE A 410 -15.16 -2.11 11.53
N HIS A 411 -14.35 -2.89 12.26
CA HIS A 411 -14.58 -3.15 13.68
C HIS A 411 -14.31 -1.91 14.54
N GLY A 412 -13.39 -1.04 14.12
CA GLY A 412 -13.15 0.24 14.77
C GLY A 412 -14.35 1.17 14.61
N LEU A 413 -14.88 1.32 13.39
CA LEU A 413 -16.10 2.09 13.13
C LEU A 413 -17.28 1.55 13.95
N LEU A 414 -17.50 0.23 13.88
CA LEU A 414 -18.60 -0.45 14.54
C LEU A 414 -18.53 -0.32 16.07
N ASN A 415 -17.35 -0.27 16.67
CA ASN A 415 -17.17 -0.17 18.13
C ASN A 415 -17.11 1.26 18.65
N ASN A 416 -16.41 2.13 17.94
CA ASN A 416 -16.10 3.48 18.41
C ASN A 416 -17.09 4.52 17.89
N GLY A 417 -17.90 4.17 16.88
CA GLY A 417 -18.82 5.10 16.25
C GLY A 417 -18.13 6.06 15.26
N THR A 418 -16.83 5.90 15.03
CA THR A 418 -16.00 6.83 14.24
C THR A 418 -14.96 6.07 13.42
N GLY A 419 -14.68 6.52 12.21
CA GLY A 419 -13.72 5.90 11.30
C GLY A 419 -13.56 6.68 10.00
N VAL A 420 -12.64 6.25 9.13
CA VAL A 420 -12.43 6.84 7.80
C VAL A 420 -13.11 6.03 6.69
N CYS A 421 -13.01 6.51 5.44
CA CYS A 421 -13.67 5.95 4.26
C CYS A 421 -13.52 4.43 4.12
N GLN A 422 -12.33 3.88 4.36
CA GLN A 422 -12.12 2.43 4.34
C GLN A 422 -13.01 1.68 5.35
N ALA A 423 -13.10 2.16 6.60
CA ALA A 423 -13.89 1.49 7.62
C ALA A 423 -15.40 1.51 7.30
N TYR A 424 -15.86 2.60 6.67
CA TYR A 424 -17.23 2.71 6.14
C TYR A 424 -17.44 1.70 5.00
N ALA A 425 -16.55 1.68 4.02
CA ALA A 425 -16.67 0.81 2.86
C ALA A 425 -16.59 -0.68 3.22
N GLU A 426 -15.75 -1.06 4.19
CA GLU A 426 -15.69 -2.43 4.73
C GLU A 426 -16.97 -2.80 5.47
N LEU A 427 -17.48 -1.94 6.36
CA LEU A 427 -18.68 -2.24 7.14
C LEU A 427 -19.93 -2.34 6.23
N PHE A 428 -20.05 -1.43 5.27
CA PHE A 428 -21.12 -1.46 4.28
C PHE A 428 -21.06 -2.73 3.42
N TYR A 429 -19.86 -3.11 2.96
CA TYR A 429 -19.62 -4.38 2.25
C TYR A 429 -20.14 -5.57 3.05
N LEU A 430 -19.82 -5.66 4.35
CA LEU A 430 -20.31 -6.76 5.20
C LEU A 430 -21.85 -6.74 5.27
N PHE A 431 -22.47 -5.59 5.53
CA PHE A 431 -23.93 -5.50 5.59
C PHE A 431 -24.62 -5.98 4.31
N MET A 432 -24.08 -5.62 3.13
CA MET A 432 -24.65 -6.07 1.85
C MET A 432 -24.59 -7.58 1.70
N TRP A 433 -23.44 -8.19 1.99
CA TRP A 433 -23.28 -9.63 1.86
C TRP A 433 -24.08 -10.45 2.88
N TYR A 434 -24.35 -9.92 4.07
CA TYR A 434 -25.31 -10.56 5.01
C TYR A 434 -26.75 -10.54 4.47
N GLU A 435 -27.08 -9.59 3.61
CA GLU A 435 -28.39 -9.46 2.97
C GLU A 435 -28.49 -10.10 1.58
N ASP A 436 -27.45 -10.85 1.19
CA ASP A 436 -27.31 -11.54 -0.11
C ASP A 436 -27.32 -10.55 -1.29
N ILE A 437 -26.75 -9.36 -1.09
CA ILE A 437 -26.59 -8.31 -2.11
C ILE A 437 -25.12 -8.30 -2.52
N GLU A 438 -24.85 -8.54 -3.80
CA GLU A 438 -23.49 -8.48 -4.35
C GLU A 438 -22.94 -7.06 -4.17
N CYS A 439 -21.77 -6.99 -3.54
CA CYS A 439 -21.10 -5.75 -3.21
C CYS A 439 -19.61 -5.88 -3.49
N ILE A 440 -19.04 -4.86 -4.11
CA ILE A 440 -17.63 -4.71 -4.44
C ILE A 440 -17.07 -3.59 -3.57
N PHE A 441 -15.91 -3.82 -2.97
CA PHE A 441 -15.12 -2.78 -2.31
C PHE A 441 -14.28 -2.07 -3.38
N VAL A 442 -14.33 -0.74 -3.44
CA VAL A 442 -13.59 0.07 -4.40
C VAL A 442 -12.65 0.99 -3.65
N GLY A 443 -11.38 0.98 -4.03
CA GLY A 443 -10.39 1.98 -3.61
C GLY A 443 -9.98 2.82 -4.81
N GLY A 444 -9.84 4.12 -4.63
CA GLY A 444 -9.55 5.05 -5.71
C GLY A 444 -9.26 6.45 -5.21
N TRP A 445 -9.60 7.44 -6.02
CA TRP A 445 -9.41 8.86 -5.74
C TRP A 445 -10.74 9.59 -5.80
N ALA A 446 -10.94 10.57 -4.91
CA ALA A 446 -12.15 11.39 -4.94
C ALA A 446 -11.87 12.86 -4.59
N ASP A 447 -12.57 13.78 -5.26
CA ASP A 447 -12.62 15.22 -4.93
C ASP A 447 -13.83 15.51 -4.05
N GLY A 448 -13.59 15.78 -2.76
CA GLY A 448 -14.62 16.17 -1.79
C GLY A 448 -15.19 17.60 -1.96
N GLY A 449 -15.16 18.14 -3.18
CA GLY A 449 -15.64 19.49 -3.52
C GLY A 449 -14.62 20.61 -3.27
N THR A 450 -13.33 20.28 -3.16
CA THR A 450 -12.23 21.23 -2.93
C THR A 450 -11.41 21.51 -4.19
N GLY A 451 -11.55 20.68 -5.23
CA GLY A 451 -10.69 20.69 -6.41
C GLY A 451 -9.40 19.90 -6.23
N GLU A 452 -9.22 19.22 -5.09
CA GLU A 452 -8.06 18.39 -4.76
C GLU A 452 -8.51 16.94 -4.53
N TYR A 453 -7.97 16.01 -5.31
CA TYR A 453 -8.27 14.58 -5.17
C TYR A 453 -7.45 13.98 -4.03
N GLY A 454 -8.14 13.28 -3.13
CA GLY A 454 -7.54 12.48 -2.06
C GLY A 454 -7.81 10.99 -2.25
N LEU A 455 -7.04 10.15 -1.55
CA LEU A 455 -7.31 8.70 -1.48
C LEU A 455 -8.66 8.44 -0.83
N HIS A 456 -9.43 7.56 -1.45
CA HIS A 456 -10.79 7.29 -1.02
C HIS A 456 -11.22 5.84 -1.23
N ALA A 457 -12.22 5.40 -0.47
CA ALA A 457 -12.80 4.06 -0.59
C ALA A 457 -14.32 4.12 -0.46
N TRP A 458 -15.01 3.37 -1.32
CA TRP A 458 -16.48 3.28 -1.38
C TRP A 458 -16.91 1.90 -1.91
N ASN A 459 -18.19 1.72 -2.24
CA ASN A 459 -18.72 0.44 -2.71
C ASN A 459 -19.49 0.53 -4.04
N VAL A 460 -19.55 -0.60 -4.75
CA VAL A 460 -20.48 -0.82 -5.87
C VAL A 460 -21.37 -2.00 -5.53
N VAL A 461 -22.69 -1.85 -5.65
CA VAL A 461 -23.68 -2.89 -5.35
C VAL A 461 -24.46 -3.28 -6.59
N TYR A 462 -24.73 -4.58 -6.78
CA TYR A 462 -25.76 -5.02 -7.71
C TYR A 462 -27.11 -4.95 -7.00
N ALA A 463 -27.98 -4.03 -7.42
CA ALA A 463 -29.26 -3.81 -6.76
C ALA A 463 -30.40 -3.70 -7.79
N ASP A 464 -31.31 -4.68 -7.72
CA ASP A 464 -32.49 -4.91 -8.56
C ASP A 464 -32.17 -5.12 -10.05
N ASP A 465 -31.67 -4.09 -10.72
CA ASP A 465 -31.57 -4.01 -12.20
C ASP A 465 -30.18 -3.64 -12.73
N GLY A 466 -29.17 -3.47 -11.86
CA GLY A 466 -27.81 -3.18 -12.29
C GLY A 466 -26.84 -2.89 -11.16
N TYR A 467 -25.60 -2.58 -11.55
CA TYR A 467 -24.55 -2.12 -10.65
C TYR A 467 -24.66 -0.61 -10.41
N TYR A 468 -24.49 -0.21 -9.15
CA TYR A 468 -24.53 1.18 -8.73
C TYR A 468 -23.47 1.46 -7.67
N HIS A 469 -22.82 2.61 -7.79
CA HIS A 469 -21.92 3.15 -6.79
C HIS A 469 -22.71 3.67 -5.57
N VAL A 470 -22.19 3.39 -4.38
CA VAL A 470 -22.68 3.91 -3.10
C VAL A 470 -21.47 4.33 -2.29
N ASP A 471 -21.39 5.64 -2.01
CA ASP A 471 -20.39 6.20 -1.12
C ASP A 471 -21.06 6.77 0.13
N VAL A 472 -21.12 5.91 1.16
CA VAL A 472 -21.69 6.26 2.47
C VAL A 472 -20.89 7.36 3.15
N THR A 473 -19.58 7.47 2.87
CA THR A 473 -18.72 8.45 3.53
C THR A 473 -18.95 9.86 2.99
N PHE A 474 -19.03 10.04 1.67
CA PHE A 474 -19.36 11.36 1.13
C PHE A 474 -20.83 11.74 1.35
N ASP A 475 -21.72 10.75 1.56
CA ASP A 475 -23.10 10.99 1.97
C ASP A 475 -23.30 11.20 3.49
N ASP A 476 -22.26 11.05 4.30
CA ASP A 476 -22.22 11.42 5.73
C ASP A 476 -21.85 12.91 5.89
N PRO A 477 -22.82 13.80 6.18
CA PRO A 477 -22.61 15.24 6.07
C PRO A 477 -21.72 15.82 7.17
N LEU A 478 -20.70 16.58 6.75
CA LEU A 478 -19.85 17.38 7.64
C LEU A 478 -20.29 18.86 7.75
N PRO A 479 -20.30 19.47 8.96
CA PRO A 479 -20.10 18.83 10.25
C PRO A 479 -21.29 17.91 10.59
N ASP A 480 -21.00 16.83 11.32
CA ASP A 480 -22.02 15.84 11.68
C ASP A 480 -23.27 16.50 12.26
N SER A 481 -24.41 16.12 11.68
CA SER A 481 -25.73 16.65 11.99
C SER A 481 -26.67 15.59 12.60
N GLY A 482 -26.18 14.36 12.81
CA GLY A 482 -26.81 13.26 13.54
C GLY A 482 -28.16 12.75 13.02
N SER A 483 -28.70 13.34 11.96
CA SER A 483 -30.02 12.97 11.40
C SER A 483 -30.24 13.42 9.96
N LYS A 484 -29.43 14.35 9.44
CA LYS A 484 -29.47 14.70 8.03
C LYS A 484 -28.67 13.63 7.28
N ILE A 485 -29.28 13.11 6.22
CA ILE A 485 -28.66 12.14 5.33
C ILE A 485 -28.53 12.81 3.96
N SER A 486 -27.35 12.71 3.35
CA SER A 486 -27.16 13.07 1.94
C SER A 486 -27.45 11.86 1.04
N TYR A 487 -27.75 12.11 -0.23
CA TYR A 487 -27.93 11.08 -1.26
C TYR A 487 -27.23 11.50 -2.55
N ASP A 488 -26.23 12.36 -2.41
CA ASP A 488 -25.46 12.93 -3.51
C ASP A 488 -24.56 11.87 -4.15
N TYR A 489 -24.24 10.78 -3.44
CA TYR A 489 -23.45 9.63 -3.91
C TYR A 489 -24.16 8.28 -3.72
N PHE A 490 -25.49 8.30 -3.59
CA PHE A 490 -26.30 7.11 -3.41
C PHE A 490 -26.83 6.56 -4.75
N LEU A 491 -26.53 5.29 -5.03
CA LEU A 491 -26.93 4.55 -6.23
C LEU A 491 -26.57 5.27 -7.55
N LYS A 492 -25.33 5.73 -7.66
CA LYS A 492 -24.81 6.40 -8.86
C LYS A 492 -24.41 5.41 -9.94
N THR A 493 -24.62 5.81 -11.19
CA THR A 493 -23.99 5.13 -12.33
C THR A 493 -22.51 5.51 -12.43
N ASP A 494 -21.71 4.72 -13.15
CA ASP A 494 -20.30 5.03 -13.44
C ASP A 494 -20.14 6.45 -14.01
N ASP A 495 -20.97 6.85 -14.98
CA ASP A 495 -20.90 8.19 -15.60
C ASP A 495 -21.14 9.32 -14.58
N GLU A 496 -21.98 9.09 -13.57
CA GLU A 496 -22.25 10.08 -12.53
C GLU A 496 -21.17 10.10 -11.46
N MET A 497 -20.65 8.93 -11.08
CA MET A 497 -19.60 8.80 -10.08
C MET A 497 -18.26 9.33 -10.61
N ALA A 498 -17.97 9.13 -11.91
CA ALA A 498 -16.74 9.57 -12.58
C ALA A 498 -16.58 11.10 -12.69
N ILE A 499 -17.56 11.88 -12.22
CA ILE A 499 -17.48 13.35 -12.17
C ILE A 499 -16.40 13.80 -11.19
N ASP A 500 -16.29 13.12 -10.05
CA ASP A 500 -15.40 13.46 -8.95
C ASP A 500 -14.71 12.26 -8.31
N HIS A 501 -15.00 11.02 -8.76
CA HIS A 501 -14.29 9.80 -8.37
C HIS A 501 -13.52 9.19 -9.55
N ASP A 502 -12.40 8.53 -9.26
CA ASP A 502 -11.55 7.81 -10.22
C ASP A 502 -11.13 6.45 -9.63
N TRP A 503 -11.36 5.34 -10.36
CA TRP A 503 -11.18 3.96 -9.89
C TRP A 503 -10.64 3.00 -10.94
#